data_AF-A0A2H0Y8Z4-F1
#
_entry.id   AF-A0A2H0Y8Z4-F1
#
_cell.length_a   1.000
_cell.length_b   1.000
_cell.length_c   1.000
_cell.angle_alpha   90.00
_cell.angle_beta   90.00
_cell.angle_gamma   90.00
#
_symmetry.space_group_name_H-M   'P 1'
#
loop_
_entity.id
_entity.type
_entity.pdbx_description
1 polymer ?
#
loop_
_entity_poly.entity_id
_entity_poly.type
_entity_poly.pdbx_seq_one_letter_code
_entity_poly.pdbx_strand_id
1 'polypeptide(L)'
;MKNERADSNMPLGRLRRVKDFLPAPADLAISKETKKITISLNKFSIDFFKRQAEQHHTKYQRMIRELVDRYVFSILNKFPLIRLKSLAILPLL
;
A
#
# COMPACT_ATOMS: atom_id res chain seq x y z
N MET A 1 -45.73 13.65 0.01
CA MET A 1 -44.32 13.22 -0.24
C MET A 1 -43.94 12.27 0.88
N LYS A 2 -43.66 11.00 0.57
CA LYS A 2 -43.51 9.92 1.56
C LYS A 2 -42.00 9.67 1.77
N ASN A 3 -41.50 9.86 2.99
CA ASN A 3 -40.09 9.66 3.33
C ASN A 3 -39.85 8.17 3.63
N GLU A 4 -39.09 7.50 2.76
CA GLU A 4 -38.62 6.13 2.99
C GLU A 4 -37.38 6.17 3.91
N ARG A 5 -37.51 5.59 5.10
CA ARG A 5 -36.40 5.41 6.04
C ARG A 5 -35.77 4.05 5.75
N ALA A 6 -34.48 4.03 5.41
CA ALA A 6 -33.72 2.80 5.20
C ALA A 6 -33.54 2.06 6.55
N ASP A 7 -34.15 0.89 6.68
CA ASP A 7 -34.03 0.00 7.84
C ASP A 7 -32.81 -0.91 7.66
N SER A 8 -31.87 -0.87 8.61
CA SER A 8 -30.65 -1.70 8.58
C SER A 8 -30.91 -3.20 8.73
N ASN A 9 -32.13 -3.60 9.14
CA ASN A 9 -32.55 -5.00 9.21
C ASN A 9 -33.33 -5.48 7.97
N MET A 10 -33.41 -4.67 6.91
CA MET A 10 -34.06 -5.09 5.67
C MET A 10 -33.33 -6.30 5.06
N PRO A 11 -34.04 -7.37 4.66
CA PRO A 11 -33.41 -8.58 4.15
C PRO A 11 -32.63 -8.28 2.87
N LEU A 12 -31.33 -8.52 2.91
CA LEU A 12 -30.37 -8.28 1.82
C LEU A 12 -30.55 -9.30 0.67
N GLY A 13 -31.66 -9.22 -0.06
CA GLY A 13 -31.90 -9.92 -1.32
C GLY A 13 -31.49 -11.41 -1.36
N ARG A 14 -31.16 -11.92 -2.55
CA ARG A 14 -30.61 -13.27 -2.70
C ARG A 14 -29.10 -13.25 -2.52
N LEU A 15 -28.62 -13.70 -1.37
CA LEU A 15 -27.20 -13.86 -1.09
C LEU A 15 -26.59 -14.92 -2.03
N ARG A 16 -25.52 -14.57 -2.74
CA ARG A 16 -24.68 -15.53 -3.50
C ARG A 16 -23.52 -15.95 -2.63
N ARG A 17 -23.36 -17.26 -2.40
CA ARG A 17 -22.14 -17.81 -1.79
C ARG A 17 -20.97 -17.60 -2.75
N VAL A 18 -19.97 -16.88 -2.27
CA VAL A 18 -18.70 -16.66 -2.94
C VAL A 18 -17.67 -17.61 -2.33
N LYS A 19 -16.74 -18.14 -3.13
CA LYS A 19 -15.64 -18.96 -2.60
C LYS A 19 -14.75 -18.07 -1.74
N ASP A 20 -14.19 -18.62 -0.68
CA ASP A 20 -13.21 -17.89 0.11
C ASP A 20 -11.98 -17.62 -0.79
N PHE A 21 -11.71 -16.34 -1.02
CA PHE A 21 -10.58 -15.86 -1.84
C PHE A 21 -9.55 -15.15 -1.00
N LEU A 22 -9.76 -15.08 0.33
CA LEU A 22 -8.81 -14.43 1.20
C LEU A 22 -7.62 -15.36 1.39
N PRO A 23 -6.38 -14.87 1.18
CA PRO A 23 -5.19 -15.64 1.52
C PRO A 23 -5.14 -15.85 3.03
N ALA A 24 -4.43 -16.88 3.48
CA ALA A 24 -4.33 -17.16 4.91
C ALA A 24 -3.70 -15.96 5.64
N PRO A 25 -4.02 -15.71 6.93
CA PRO A 25 -3.45 -14.58 7.67
C PRO A 25 -1.92 -14.52 7.64
N ALA A 26 -1.26 -15.68 7.58
CA ALA A 26 0.20 -15.79 7.45
C ALA A 26 0.71 -15.26 6.11
N ASP A 27 -0.03 -15.46 5.02
CA ASP A 27 0.31 -14.99 3.67
C ASP A 27 0.09 -13.49 3.49
N LEU A 28 -0.70 -12.87 4.39
CA LEU A 28 -0.88 -11.41 4.45
C LEU A 28 0.28 -10.70 5.14
N ALA A 29 1.05 -11.42 5.97
CA ALA A 29 2.13 -10.88 6.79
C ALA A 29 3.51 -11.04 6.14
N ILE A 30 3.61 -10.77 4.83
CA ILE A 30 4.92 -10.79 4.14
C ILE A 30 5.76 -9.61 4.64
N SER A 31 6.77 -9.90 5.46
CA SER A 31 7.76 -8.90 5.86
C SER A 31 8.60 -8.52 4.65
N LYS A 32 8.61 -7.24 4.28
CA LYS A 32 9.55 -6.72 3.29
C LYS A 32 10.95 -6.65 3.91
N GLU A 33 11.97 -7.01 3.15
CA GLU A 33 13.36 -6.72 3.53
C GLU A 33 13.55 -5.20 3.56
N THR A 34 14.14 -4.67 4.63
CA THR A 34 14.34 -3.23 4.79
C THR A 34 15.77 -2.90 5.18
N LYS A 35 16.38 -1.93 4.48
CA LYS A 35 17.68 -1.36 4.83
C LYS A 35 17.49 0.03 5.41
N LYS A 36 18.11 0.29 6.58
CA LYS A 36 18.06 1.61 7.23
C LYS A 36 19.09 2.52 6.57
N ILE A 37 18.62 3.71 6.17
CA ILE A 37 19.47 4.78 5.64
C ILE A 37 19.13 6.09 6.36
N THR A 38 20.04 7.06 6.28
CA THR A 38 19.79 8.44 6.73
C THR A 38 19.74 9.34 5.50
N ILE A 39 18.69 10.14 5.39
CA ILE A 39 18.50 11.12 4.31
C ILE A 39 18.05 12.45 4.92
N SER A 40 18.52 13.55 4.35
CA SER A 40 18.05 14.90 4.70
C SER A 40 16.85 15.26 3.83
N LEU A 41 15.77 15.72 4.46
CA LEU A 41 14.55 16.17 3.77
C LEU A 41 14.20 17.59 4.22
N ASN A 42 13.54 18.34 3.33
CA ASN A 42 13.06 19.67 3.66
C ASN A 42 12.02 19.61 4.80
N LYS A 43 12.09 20.59 5.72
CA LYS A 43 11.17 20.71 6.87
C LYS A 43 9.70 20.68 6.43
N PHE A 44 9.39 21.43 5.37
CA PHE A 44 8.05 21.48 4.78
C PHE A 44 7.51 20.08 4.44
N SER A 45 8.32 19.25 3.77
CA SER A 45 7.91 17.89 3.39
C SER A 45 7.66 17.01 4.62
N ILE A 46 8.52 17.12 5.64
CA ILE A 46 8.34 16.37 6.89
C ILE A 46 7.04 16.77 7.59
N ASP A 47 6.77 18.07 7.69
CA ASP A 47 5.58 18.60 8.36
C ASP A 47 4.29 18.19 7.63
N PHE A 48 4.30 18.16 6.29
CA PHE A 48 3.21 17.61 5.49
C PHE A 48 2.91 16.15 5.86
N PHE A 49 3.92 15.28 5.88
CA PHE A 49 3.72 13.87 6.20
C PHE A 49 3.31 13.63 7.64
N LYS A 50 3.78 14.44 8.60
CA LYS A 50 3.32 14.36 9.99
C LYS A 50 1.82 14.60 10.11
N ARG A 51 1.32 15.69 9.51
CA ARG A 51 -0.12 16.02 9.51
C ARG A 51 -0.96 14.92 8.86
N GLN A 52 -0.52 14.41 7.71
CA GLN A 52 -1.21 13.32 7.04
C GLN A 52 -1.19 12.03 7.89
N ALA A 53 -0.08 11.72 8.53
CA ALA A 53 0.04 10.52 9.34
C ALA A 53 -0.90 10.52 10.56
N GLU A 54 -1.10 11.68 11.18
CA GLU A 54 -2.08 11.87 12.26
C GLU A 54 -3.51 11.63 11.77
N GLN A 55 -3.87 12.17 10.59
CA GLN A 55 -5.20 11.99 9.99
C GLN A 55 -5.51 10.54 9.61
N HIS A 56 -4.50 9.79 9.16
CA HIS A 56 -4.65 8.40 8.68
C HIS A 56 -4.23 7.35 9.71
N HIS A 57 -4.04 7.75 10.98
CA HIS A 57 -3.63 6.87 12.08
C HIS A 57 -2.43 5.96 11.74
N THR A 58 -1.41 6.54 11.11
CA THR A 58 -0.21 5.83 10.66
C THR A 58 1.06 6.55 11.09
N LYS A 59 2.22 5.98 10.78
CA LYS A 59 3.53 6.61 11.04
C LYS A 59 3.97 7.38 9.80
N TYR A 60 4.41 8.63 9.96
CA TYR A 60 4.85 9.47 8.84
C TYR A 60 6.01 8.82 8.04
N GLN A 61 6.89 8.08 8.72
CA GLN A 61 7.97 7.33 8.08
C GLN A 61 7.44 6.27 7.11
N ARG A 62 6.29 5.64 7.41
CA ARG A 62 5.65 4.68 6.52
C ARG A 62 5.17 5.37 5.25
N MET A 63 4.54 6.53 5.37
CA MET A 63 4.07 7.30 4.21
C MET A 63 5.23 7.71 3.29
N ILE A 64 6.34 8.18 3.87
CA ILE A 64 7.55 8.52 3.10
C ILE A 64 8.10 7.29 2.37
N ARG A 65 8.18 6.14 3.06
CA ARG A 65 8.64 4.88 2.44
C ARG A 65 7.75 4.46 1.27
N GLU A 66 6.44 4.48 1.46
CA GLU A 66 5.47 4.12 0.41
C GLU A 66 5.53 5.08 -0.79
N LEU A 67 5.80 6.37 -0.56
CA LEU A 67 5.99 7.32 -1.65
C LEU A 67 7.21 6.95 -2.51
N VAL A 68 8.35 6.67 -1.86
CA VAL A 68 9.58 6.27 -2.55
C VAL A 68 9.38 4.96 -3.30
N ASP A 69 8.80 3.94 -2.66
CA ASP A 69 8.48 2.65 -3.28
C ASP A 69 7.61 2.84 -4.53
N ARG A 70 6.54 3.63 -4.43
CA ARG A 70 5.63 3.91 -5.56
C ARG A 70 6.29 4.70 -6.68
N TYR A 71 7.15 5.66 -6.35
CA TYR A 71 7.89 6.44 -7.33
C TYR A 71 8.82 5.53 -8.15
N VAL A 72 9.60 4.68 -7.49
CA VAL A 72 10.47 3.69 -8.16
C VAL A 72 9.65 2.70 -8.97
N PHE A 73 8.56 2.16 -8.41
CA PHE A 73 7.65 1.26 -9.12
C PHE A 73 7.10 1.91 -10.39
N SER A 74 6.65 3.16 -10.31
CA SER A 74 6.14 3.92 -11.46
C SER A 74 7.19 4.04 -12.58
N ILE A 75 8.44 4.36 -12.22
CA ILE A 75 9.55 4.47 -13.20
C ILE A 75 9.84 3.11 -13.85
N LEU A 76 9.92 2.03 -13.08
CA LEU A 76 10.26 0.71 -13.59
C LEU A 76 9.17 0.16 -14.52
N ASN A 77 7.89 0.43 -14.25
CA ASN A 77 6.80 0.02 -15.14
C ASN A 77 6.77 0.85 -16.43
N LYS A 78 7.26 2.10 -16.40
CA LYS A 78 7.32 2.97 -17.57
C LYS A 78 8.44 2.59 -18.55
N PHE A 79 9.47 1.88 -18.09
CA PHE A 79 10.61 1.45 -18.90
C PHE A 79 10.92 -0.06 -18.70
N PRO A 80 10.29 -0.96 -19.47
CA PRO A 80 10.41 -2.41 -19.27
C PRO A 80 11.85 -2.93 -19.48
N LEU A 81 12.70 -2.19 -20.18
CA LEU A 81 14.10 -2.56 -20.44
C LEU A 81 15.01 -2.46 -19.19
N ILE A 82 14.60 -1.74 -18.14
CA ILE A 82 15.37 -1.64 -16.89
C ILE A 82 15.22 -2.91 -16.04
N ARG A 83 14.13 -3.67 -16.21
CA ARG A 83 13.88 -4.94 -15.49
C ARG A 83 14.91 -6.03 -15.81
N LEU A 84 15.49 -6.02 -17.01
CA LEU A 84 16.45 -7.04 -17.46
C LEU A 84 17.79 -6.97 -16.71
N LYS A 85 18.18 -5.80 -16.17
CA LYS A 85 19.43 -5.67 -15.40
C LYS A 85 19.28 -6.06 -13.92
N SER A 86 18.07 -6.05 -13.38
CA SER A 86 17.84 -6.45 -11.97
C SER A 86 17.68 -7.96 -11.79
N LEU A 87 17.26 -8.69 -12.84
CA LEU A 87 17.08 -10.15 -12.79
C LEU A 87 18.40 -10.91 -13.07
N ALA A 88 19.39 -10.24 -13.67
CA ALA A 88 20.70 -10.82 -14.01
C ALA A 88 21.73 -10.76 -12.86
N ILE A 89 21.33 -10.31 -11.67
CA ILE A 89 22.17 -10.32 -10.46
C ILE A 89 21.61 -11.38 -9.49
N LEU A 90 21.45 -12.62 -9.98
CA LEU A 90 21.68 -13.77 -9.11
C LEU A 90 23.19 -13.95 -9.01
N PRO A 91 23.78 -14.16 -7.82
CA PRO A 91 25.17 -14.50 -7.74
C PRO A 91 25.33 -15.88 -8.36
N LEU A 92 26.22 -15.98 -9.35
CA LEU A 92 26.79 -17.24 -9.74
C LEU A 92 27.73 -17.66 -8.59
N LEU A 93 27.19 -18.32 -7.56
CA LEU A 93 27.92 -19.00 -6.48
C LEU A 93 27.02 -20.05 -5.83
#